data_AF-A0A822HLA6-F1
#
_entry.id   AF-A0A822HLA6-F1
#
_cell.length_a   1.000
_cell.length_b   1.000
_cell.length_c   1.000
_cell.angle_alpha   90.00
_cell.angle_beta   90.00
_cell.angle_gamma   90.00
#
_symmetry.space_group_name_H-M   'P 1'
#
loop_
_entity.id
_entity.type
_entity.pdbx_description
1 polymer ?
#
loop_
_entity_poly.entity_id
_entity_poly.type
_entity_poly.pdbx_seq_one_letter_code
_entity_poly.pdbx_strand_id
1 'polypeptide(L)' 'MKIEEVKSTTKTQRISAHSHVKGLGLNDEQRAIRIAGGLVGQEQAREAAGIVVELIRRKKMAGRAVLLAGPPGTG' A
#
# COMPACT_ATOMS: atom_id res chain seq x y z
N MET A 1 -8.42 29.58 -23.18
CA MET A 1 -8.14 28.48 -22.22
C MET A 1 -9.38 28.32 -21.35
N LYS A 2 -10.11 27.20 -21.48
CA LYS A 2 -11.27 26.91 -20.61
C LYS A 2 -10.74 26.31 -19.32
N ILE A 3 -11.12 26.87 -18.17
CA ILE A 3 -10.82 26.32 -16.86
C ILE A 3 -12.02 25.45 -16.49
N GLU A 4 -11.81 24.14 -16.45
CA GLU A 4 -12.80 23.19 -15.93
C GLU A 4 -12.43 22.81 -14.50
N GLU A 5 -13.42 22.85 -13.62
CA GLU A 5 -13.26 22.42 -12.24
C GLU A 5 -13.13 20.90 -12.19
N VAL A 6 -11.99 20.41 -11.69
CA VAL A 6 -11.72 18.97 -11.61
C VAL A 6 -12.53 18.38 -10.45
N LYS A 7 -13.62 17.68 -10.78
CA LYS A 7 -14.39 16.90 -9.80
C LYS A 7 -13.77 15.53 -9.59
N SER A 8 -13.48 15.19 -8.33
CA SER A 8 -12.97 13.86 -7.97
C SER A 8 -14.07 12.80 -8.12
N THR A 9 -13.78 11.73 -8.85
CA THR A 9 -14.67 10.57 -9.01
C THR A 9 -14.38 9.45 -8.00
N THR A 10 -13.57 9.72 -6.99
CA THR A 10 -13.10 8.73 -6.02
C THR A 10 -14.24 8.22 -5.13
N LYS A 11 -14.42 6.90 -5.04
CA LYS A 11 -15.45 6.27 -4.19
C LYS A 11 -14.99 6.14 -2.74
N THR A 12 -15.05 7.23 -1.97
CA THR A 12 -14.56 7.31 -0.58
C THR A 12 -15.11 6.22 0.35
N GLN A 13 -16.36 5.77 0.15
CA GLN A 13 -16.98 4.71 0.95
C GLN A 13 -16.15 3.42 1.00
N ARG A 14 -15.43 3.07 -0.07
CA ARG A 14 -14.62 1.83 -0.14
C ARG A 14 -13.33 1.91 0.68
N ILE A 15 -12.80 3.11 0.90
CA ILE A 15 -11.51 3.33 1.58
C ILE A 15 -11.67 3.85 3.00
N SER A 16 -12.89 4.20 3.43
CA SER A 16 -13.17 4.84 4.73
C SER A 16 -12.59 4.08 5.93
N ALA A 17 -12.76 2.76 5.96
CA ALA A 17 -12.22 1.88 7.01
C ALA A 17 -10.68 1.89 7.12
N HIS A 18 -10.00 2.29 6.03
CA HIS A 18 -8.53 2.27 5.91
C HIS A 18 -7.93 3.69 5.99
N SER A 19 -8.70 4.69 6.44
CA SER A 19 -8.27 6.09 6.52
C SER A 19 -7.02 6.33 7.39
N HIS A 20 -6.75 5.42 8.34
CA HIS A 20 -5.59 5.45 9.23
C HIS A 20 -4.30 4.95 8.56
N VAL A 21 -4.38 4.20 7.46
CA VAL A 21 -3.22 3.66 6.76
C VAL A 21 -2.56 4.75 5.92
N LYS A 22 -1.31 5.09 6.26
CA LYS A 22 -0.51 6.14 5.59
C LYS A 22 0.70 5.59 4.82
N GLY A 23 1.06 4.34 5.03
CA GLY A 23 2.14 3.68 4.31
C GLY A 23 2.54 2.35 4.93
N LEU A 24 3.55 1.70 4.37
CA LEU A 24 4.00 0.38 4.82
C LEU A 24 4.78 0.42 6.14
N GLY A 25 5.24 1.58 6.60
CA GLY A 25 5.98 1.73 7.86
C GLY A 25 7.28 0.91 7.90
N LEU A 26 8.05 0.92 6.81
CA LEU A 26 9.35 0.26 6.72
C LEU A 26 10.45 1.24 7.13
N ASN A 27 11.53 0.73 7.72
CA ASN A 27 12.75 1.49 7.95
C ASN A 27 13.66 1.49 6.70
N ASP A 28 14.83 2.11 6.79
CA ASP A 28 15.77 2.24 5.68
C ASP A 28 16.32 0.90 5.19
N GLU A 29 16.36 -0.11 6.07
CA GLU A 29 16.78 -1.48 5.75
C GLU A 29 15.64 -2.34 5.16
N GLN A 30 14.50 -1.73 4.82
CA GLN A 30 13.29 -2.41 4.33
C GLN A 30 12.68 -3.40 5.33
N ARG A 31 12.92 -3.21 6.63
CA ARG A 31 12.29 -3.98 7.71
C ARG A 31 11.05 -3.28 8.23
N ALA A 32 10.01 -4.06 8.53
CA ALA A 32 8.77 -3.50 9.07
C ALA A 32 8.94 -3.11 10.53
N ILE A 33 8.63 -1.86 10.85
CA ILE A 33 8.52 -1.41 12.24
C ILE A 33 7.19 -1.92 12.79
N ARG A 34 7.21 -2.56 13.96
CA ARG A 34 6.05 -3.24 14.59
C ARG A 34 4.76 -2.40 14.56
N ILE A 35 4.88 -1.09 14.83
CA ILE A 35 3.77 -0.12 14.75
C ILE A 35 4.27 1.10 13.99
N ALA A 36 3.85 1.26 12.73
CA ALA A 36 4.24 2.40 11.89
C ALA A 36 3.33 2.52 10.66
N GLY A 37 3.22 3.73 10.09
CA GLY A 37 2.44 3.95 8.87
C GLY A 37 0.94 3.70 9.01
N GLY A 38 0.42 3.63 10.24
CA GLY A 38 -0.95 3.22 10.54
C GLY A 38 -1.14 1.70 10.62
N LEU A 39 -0.09 0.90 10.38
CA LEU A 39 -0.14 -0.56 10.44
C LEU A 39 0.44 -1.08 11.77
N VAL A 40 -0.12 -2.19 12.24
CA VAL A 40 0.31 -2.92 13.43
C VAL A 40 0.54 -4.38 13.05
N GLY A 41 1.74 -4.91 13.27
CA GLY A 41 2.08 -6.28 12.91
C GLY A 41 2.20 -6.50 11.39
N GLN A 42 1.87 -7.72 10.94
CA GLN A 42 1.97 -8.19 9.54
C GLN A 42 3.32 -7.86 8.91
N GLU A 43 4.40 -8.02 9.67
CA GLU A 43 5.75 -7.58 9.32
C GLU A 43 6.22 -8.20 8.01
N GLN A 44 6.11 -9.53 7.88
CA GLN A 44 6.54 -10.25 6.66
C GLN A 44 5.75 -9.80 5.42
N ALA A 45 4.44 -9.59 5.54
CA ALA A 45 3.61 -9.13 4.42
C ALA A 45 3.96 -7.70 4.01
N ARG A 46 4.26 -6.83 4.99
CA ARG A 46 4.67 -5.44 4.75
C ARG A 46 6.05 -5.36 4.11
N GLU A 47 7.00 -6.18 4.56
CA GLU A 47 8.34 -6.28 3.94
C GLU A 47 8.25 -6.79 2.50
N ALA A 48 7.44 -7.83 2.25
CA ALA A 48 7.18 -8.32 0.90
C ALA A 48 6.54 -7.26 0.01
N ALA A 49 5.57 -6.49 0.53
CA ALA A 49 4.98 -5.36 -0.17
C ALA A 49 6.01 -4.26 -0.47
N GLY A 50 6.98 -4.03 0.41
CA GLY A 50 8.11 -3.13 0.18
C GLY A 50 8.94 -3.55 -1.03
N ILE A 51 9.27 -4.84 -1.14
CA ILE A 51 9.97 -5.40 -2.30
C ILE A 51 9.16 -5.17 -3.58
N VAL A 52 7.84 -5.41 -3.55
CA VAL A 52 6.96 -5.15 -4.71
C VAL A 52 7.00 -3.68 -5.11
N VAL A 53 6.88 -2.74 -4.16
CA VAL A 53 6.96 -1.30 -4.43
C VAL A 53 8.30 -0.95 -5.08
N GLU A 54 9.40 -1.53 -4.60
CA GLU A 54 10.73 -1.28 -5.16
C GLU A 54 10.88 -1.85 -6.57
N LEU A 55 10.32 -3.04 -6.84
CA LEU A 55 10.26 -3.58 -8.20
C LEU A 55 9.46 -2.68 -9.15
N ILE A 56 8.34 -2.11 -8.68
CA ILE A 56 7.54 -1.14 -9.48
C ILE A 56 8.38 0.11 -9.77
N ARG A 57 9.03 0.69 -8.75
CA ARG A 57 9.88 1.89 -8.88
C ARG A 57 11.02 1.67 -9.86
N ARG A 58 11.68 0.50 -9.80
CA ARG A 58 12.76 0.09 -10.71
C ARG A 58 12.27 -0.40 -12.07
N LYS A 59 10.97 -0.35 -12.36
CA LYS A 59 10.36 -0.83 -13.62
C LYS A 59 10.64 -2.32 -13.92
N LYS A 60 10.83 -3.13 -12.88
CA LYS A 60 11.08 -4.59 -12.97
C LYS A 60 9.84 -5.46 -12.74
N MET A 61 8.66 -4.86 -12.71
CA MET A 61 7.36 -5.56 -12.55
C MET A 61 6.69 -5.97 -13.88
N ALA A 62 7.35 -5.78 -15.03
CA ALA A 62 6.77 -6.11 -16.33
C ALA A 62 6.32 -7.59 -16.40
N GLY A 63 5.04 -7.81 -16.74
CA GLY A 63 4.44 -9.15 -16.85
C GLY A 63 4.21 -9.87 -15.52
N ARG A 64 4.34 -9.21 -14.38
CA ARG A 64 4.13 -9.82 -13.04
C ARG A 64 2.84 -9.32 -12.41
N ALA A 65 2.18 -10.19 -11.66
CA ALA A 65 1.03 -9.87 -10.80
C ALA A 65 1.35 -10.21 -9.33
N VAL A 66 0.55 -9.69 -8.41
CA VAL A 66 0.67 -9.95 -6.98
C VAL A 66 -0.64 -10.55 -6.46
N LEU A 67 -0.54 -11.65 -5.70
CA LEU A 67 -1.65 -12.25 -4.99
C LEU A 67 -1.41 -12.08 -3.49
N LEU A 68 -2.37 -11.48 -2.79
CA LEU A 68 -2.40 -11.43 -1.32
C LEU A 68 -3.33 -12.55 -0.84
N ALA A 69 -2.76 -13.54 -0.15
CA ALA A 69 -3.49 -14.71 0.34
C ALA A 69 -3.53 -14.70 1.87
N GLY A 70 -4.72 -14.87 2.43
CA GLY A 70 -4.93 -14.92 3.88
C GLY A 70 -6.41 -15.10 4.24
N PRO A 71 -6.70 -15.43 5.51
CA PRO A 71 -8.06 -15.44 6.06
C PRO A 71 -8.75 -14.06 5.97
N PRO A 72 -10.09 -13.98 6.17
CA PRO A 72 -10.78 -12.70 6.24
C PRO A 72 -10.25 -11.86 7.42
N GLY A 73 -10.02 -10.56 7.19
CA GLY A 73 -9.60 -9.62 8.22
C GLY A 73 -8.11 -9.61 8.57
N THR A 74 -7.23 -10.16 7.71
CA THR A 74 -5.77 -10.19 7.95
C THR A 74 -4.99 -9.11 7.20
N GLY A 75 -5.66 -8.04 6.77
CA GLY A 75 -5.07 -6.88 6.12
C GLY A 75 -5.90 -5.65 6.41
#